data_AF-A0A3N3DSZ3-F1
#
_entry.id   AF-A0A3N3DSZ3-F1
#
_cell.length_a   1.000
_cell.length_b   1.000
_cell.length_c   1.000
_cell.angle_alpha   90.00
_cell.angle_beta   90.00
_cell.angle_gamma   90.00
#
_symmetry.space_group_name_H-M   'P 1'
#
loop_
_entity.id
_entity.type
_entity.pdbx_description
1 polymer ?
#
loop_
_entity_poly.entity_id
_entity_poly.type
_entity_poly.pdbx_seq_one_letter_code
_entity_poly.pdbx_strand_id
1 'polypeptide(L)'
;MKVWDGATRLYHWTQAGLFVALMASGKSGNGPHIELGIALLILVIWRVIWGFVGSETSRFSSFIRSPKQTWHYVTGKMTARLGHNPLGAWMVVALVVSLLLQCLSGLALAGLLDGLPMAHVWLNDDVFALLESLHLILANLLPALVALHLVAILVYKLRGKPLVKSMITGFTKPTDFPSAEQQPFDQLLPHEIATQPQIASPAFAFLMLVAAALVTMAIIAFSI
;
A
#
# COMPACT_ATOMS: atom_id res chain seq x y z
N MET A 1 4.18 10.07 19.84
CA MET A 1 4.85 10.63 18.65
C MET A 1 3.98 10.44 17.41
N LYS A 2 4.03 11.38 16.46
CA LYS A 2 3.34 11.26 15.17
C LYS A 2 4.15 10.30 14.29
N VAL A 3 3.50 9.24 13.80
CA VAL A 3 4.16 8.19 13.00
C VAL A 3 3.63 8.19 11.58
N TRP A 4 2.33 8.40 11.37
CA TRP A 4 1.73 8.38 10.04
C TRP A 4 1.22 9.76 9.66
N ASP A 5 1.51 10.17 8.43
CA ASP A 5 0.94 11.39 7.85
C ASP A 5 -0.54 11.23 7.52
N GLY A 6 -1.25 12.35 7.31
CA GLY A 6 -2.69 12.33 7.04
C GLY A 6 -3.04 11.70 5.69
N ALA A 7 -2.20 11.90 4.67
CA ALA A 7 -2.46 11.42 3.32
C ALA A 7 -2.36 9.88 3.26
N THR A 8 -1.37 9.30 3.92
CA THR A 8 -1.22 7.83 4.02
C THR A 8 -2.41 7.19 4.73
N ARG A 9 -2.96 7.84 5.77
CA ARG A 9 -4.17 7.36 6.45
C ARG A 9 -5.40 7.45 5.57
N LEU A 10 -5.57 8.58 4.89
CA LEU A 10 -6.68 8.78 3.95
C LEU A 10 -6.63 7.73 2.85
N TYR A 11 -5.49 7.56 2.19
CA TYR A 11 -5.27 6.53 1.17
C TYR A 11 -5.65 5.14 1.68
N HIS A 12 -5.20 4.73 2.86
CA HIS A 12 -5.46 3.39 3.37
C HIS A 12 -6.95 3.12 3.55
N TRP A 13 -7.67 4.04 4.20
CA TRP A 13 -9.10 3.85 4.46
C TRP A 13 -9.94 3.97 3.19
N THR A 14 -9.58 4.89 2.28
CA THR A 14 -10.24 4.98 0.97
C THR A 14 -9.97 3.74 0.13
N GLN A 15 -8.74 3.23 0.10
CA GLN A 15 -8.39 1.97 -0.58
C GLN A 15 -9.21 0.81 -0.01
N ALA A 16 -9.32 0.69 1.31
CA ALA A 16 -10.10 -0.37 1.94
C ALA A 16 -11.58 -0.30 1.54
N GLY A 17 -12.17 0.90 1.53
CA GLY A 17 -13.55 1.12 1.07
C GLY A 17 -13.75 0.77 -0.40
N LEU A 18 -12.86 1.25 -1.28
CA LEU A 18 -12.90 0.94 -2.72
C LEU A 18 -12.74 -0.56 -2.98
N PHE A 19 -11.83 -1.23 -2.28
CA PHE A 19 -11.64 -2.68 -2.40
C PHE A 19 -12.93 -3.44 -2.07
N VAL A 20 -13.61 -3.09 -0.99
CA VAL A 20 -14.89 -3.71 -0.62
C VAL A 20 -15.96 -3.43 -1.67
N ALA A 21 -16.06 -2.20 -2.17
CA ALA A 21 -17.02 -1.82 -3.20
C ALA A 21 -16.76 -2.58 -4.52
N LEU A 22 -15.50 -2.73 -4.92
CA LEU A 22 -15.07 -3.49 -6.10
C LEU A 22 -15.38 -4.98 -5.97
N MET A 23 -15.16 -5.58 -4.80
CA MET A 23 -15.53 -6.97 -4.55
C MET A 23 -17.05 -7.18 -4.66
N ALA A 24 -17.84 -6.22 -4.19
CA ALA A 24 -19.30 -6.29 -4.29
C ALA A 24 -19.79 -6.11 -5.74
N SER A 25 -19.29 -5.11 -6.45
CA SER A 25 -19.68 -4.88 -7.85
C SER A 25 -19.20 -5.99 -8.78
N GLY A 26 -17.97 -6.46 -8.59
CA GLY A 26 -17.40 -7.54 -9.41
C GLY A 26 -18.12 -8.88 -9.22
N LYS A 27 -18.49 -9.24 -7.99
CA LYS A 27 -19.25 -10.48 -7.72
C LYS A 27 -20.71 -10.42 -8.17
N SER A 28 -21.34 -9.25 -8.06
CA SER A 28 -22.74 -9.09 -8.46
C SER A 28 -22.91 -8.89 -9.96
N GLY A 29 -21.83 -8.55 -10.69
CA GLY A 29 -21.88 -8.14 -12.09
C GLY A 29 -22.63 -6.82 -12.31
N ASN A 30 -22.94 -6.10 -11.23
CA ASN A 30 -23.74 -4.88 -11.25
C ASN A 30 -23.00 -3.73 -10.57
N GLY A 31 -23.30 -2.50 -10.98
CA GLY A 31 -22.72 -1.29 -10.41
C GLY A 31 -21.40 -0.88 -11.06
N PRO A 32 -20.78 0.21 -10.56
CA PRO A 32 -19.72 0.93 -11.28
C PRO A 32 -18.34 0.28 -11.09
N HIS A 33 -18.18 -0.99 -11.48
CA HIS A 33 -16.93 -1.74 -11.25
C HIS A 33 -15.73 -1.10 -11.96
N ILE A 34 -15.91 -0.65 -13.21
CA ILE A 34 -14.85 -0.05 -14.01
C ILE A 34 -14.44 1.30 -13.40
N GLU A 35 -15.40 2.16 -13.05
CA GLU A 35 -15.15 3.48 -12.49
C GLU A 35 -14.47 3.39 -11.12
N LEU A 36 -14.92 2.46 -10.28
CA LEU A 36 -14.26 2.18 -8.99
C LEU A 36 -12.84 1.62 -9.20
N GLY A 37 -12.63 0.84 -10.26
CA GLY A 37 -11.34 0.27 -10.63
C GLY A 37 -10.34 1.34 -11.03
N ILE A 38 -10.78 2.32 -11.82
CA ILE A 38 -10.00 3.50 -12.20
C ILE A 38 -9.66 4.34 -10.96
N ALA A 39 -10.64 4.58 -10.08
CA ALA A 39 -10.41 5.31 -8.84
C ALA A 39 -9.37 4.61 -7.94
N LEU A 40 -9.44 3.28 -7.83
CA LEU A 40 -8.45 2.50 -7.09
C LEU A 40 -7.06 2.55 -7.76
N LEU A 41 -6.99 2.45 -9.09
CA LEU A 41 -5.73 2.55 -9.84
C LEU A 41 -5.02 3.88 -9.56
N ILE A 42 -5.75 5.00 -9.60
CA ILE A 42 -5.22 6.33 -9.27
C ILE A 42 -4.62 6.34 -7.85
N LEU A 43 -5.34 5.79 -6.87
CA LEU A 43 -4.85 5.73 -5.49
C LEU A 43 -3.62 4.82 -5.34
N VAL A 44 -3.56 3.69 -6.04
CA VAL A 44 -2.42 2.77 -5.99
C VAL A 44 -1.19 3.41 -6.64
N ILE A 45 -1.34 4.06 -7.79
CA ILE A 45 -0.25 4.84 -8.42
C ILE A 45 0.22 5.95 -7.49
N TRP A 46 -0.72 6.70 -6.90
CA TRP A 46 -0.39 7.70 -5.89
C TRP A 46 0.42 7.09 -4.75
N ARG A 47 0.03 5.92 -4.25
CA ARG A 47 0.75 5.27 -3.15
C ARG A 47 2.15 4.85 -3.54
N VAL A 48 2.32 4.33 -4.75
CA VAL A 48 3.65 3.97 -5.29
C VAL A 48 4.52 5.22 -5.30
N ILE A 49 4.06 6.34 -5.89
CA ILE A 49 4.79 7.62 -5.90
C ILE A 49 5.09 8.08 -4.46
N TRP A 50 4.08 8.11 -3.60
CA TRP A 50 4.21 8.55 -2.20
C TRP A 50 5.17 7.67 -1.39
N GLY A 51 5.31 6.40 -1.76
CA GLY A 51 6.28 5.47 -1.18
C GLY A 51 7.74 5.77 -1.56
N PHE A 52 7.99 6.66 -2.51
CA PHE A 52 9.35 7.13 -2.83
C PHE A 52 9.62 8.54 -2.30
N VAL A 53 8.68 9.47 -2.51
CA VAL A 53 8.91 10.91 -2.25
C VAL A 53 8.18 11.46 -1.02
N GLY A 54 7.25 10.70 -0.43
CA GLY A 54 6.37 11.15 0.66
C GLY A 54 7.07 11.33 2.01
N SER A 55 6.29 11.31 3.09
CA SER A 55 6.80 11.38 4.46
C SER A 55 7.79 10.25 4.76
N GLU A 56 8.75 10.51 5.65
CA GLU A 56 9.83 9.57 5.98
C GLU A 56 9.31 8.16 6.33
N THR A 57 8.32 8.06 7.21
CA THR A 57 7.71 6.79 7.64
C THR A 57 6.85 6.12 6.57
N SER A 58 6.50 6.83 5.52
CA SER A 58 5.68 6.36 4.41
C SER A 58 6.52 5.83 3.24
N ARG A 59 7.83 6.10 3.23
CA ARG A 59 8.77 5.67 2.19
C ARG A 59 9.14 4.20 2.33
N PHE A 60 9.16 3.48 1.21
CA PHE A 60 9.53 2.07 1.14
C PHE A 60 10.93 1.80 1.69
N SER A 61 11.89 2.68 1.41
CA SER A 61 13.27 2.58 1.92
C SER A 61 13.38 2.66 3.44
N SER A 62 12.43 3.30 4.11
CA SER A 62 12.43 3.45 5.56
C SER A 62 12.03 2.15 6.25
N PHE A 63 10.98 1.48 5.78
CA PHE A 63 10.39 0.35 6.50
C PHE A 63 10.66 -1.03 5.89
N ILE A 64 11.01 -1.14 4.59
CA ILE A 64 11.34 -2.43 3.97
C ILE A 64 12.71 -2.89 4.45
N ARG A 65 12.79 -4.15 4.86
CA ARG A 65 14.04 -4.82 5.29
C ARG A 65 14.38 -5.96 4.36
N SER A 66 15.67 -6.28 4.28
CA SER A 66 16.11 -7.36 3.40
C SER A 66 15.47 -8.70 3.81
N PRO A 67 15.33 -9.66 2.88
CA PRO A 67 14.81 -10.99 3.21
C PRO A 67 15.57 -11.65 4.38
N LYS A 68 16.90 -11.49 4.43
CA LYS A 68 17.75 -11.97 5.52
C LYS A 68 17.37 -11.35 6.87
N GLN A 69 17.18 -10.03 6.94
CA GLN A 69 16.75 -9.35 8.16
C GLN A 69 15.33 -9.77 8.58
N THR A 70 14.44 -9.98 7.60
CA THR A 70 13.08 -10.48 7.83
C THR A 70 13.12 -11.89 8.42
N TRP A 71 14.00 -12.76 7.93
CA TRP A 71 14.22 -14.09 8.49
C TRP A 71 14.76 -14.04 9.92
N HIS A 72 15.72 -13.15 10.21
CA HIS A 72 16.19 -12.92 11.57
C HIS A 72 15.07 -12.43 12.50
N TYR A 73 14.14 -11.62 12.00
CA TYR A 73 12.96 -11.20 12.77
C TYR A 73 12.02 -12.37 13.08
N VAL A 74 11.69 -13.19 12.08
CA VAL A 74 10.81 -14.37 12.25
C VAL A 74 11.41 -15.38 13.22
N THR A 75 12.74 -15.57 13.19
CA THR A 75 13.46 -16.48 14.10
C THR A 75 13.75 -15.90 15.48
N GLY A 76 13.24 -14.70 15.80
CA GLY A 76 13.44 -14.05 17.10
C GLY A 76 14.83 -13.47 17.33
N LYS A 77 15.69 -13.49 16.31
CA LYS A 77 17.06 -12.92 16.34
C LYS A 77 17.08 -11.39 16.15
N MET A 78 15.93 -10.77 15.89
CA MET A 78 15.75 -9.32 15.79
C MET A 78 14.37 -8.92 16.32
N THR A 79 14.29 -7.80 17.05
CA THR A 79 13.04 -7.22 17.54
C THR A 79 12.50 -6.16 16.57
N ALA A 80 11.17 -6.02 16.52
CA ALA A 80 10.53 -4.97 15.71
C ALA A 80 10.76 -3.60 16.38
N ARG A 81 11.09 -2.59 15.57
CA ARG A 81 11.20 -1.20 16.03
C ARG A 81 9.92 -0.43 15.69
N LEU A 82 9.73 0.73 16.31
CA LEU A 82 8.58 1.60 16.05
C LEU A 82 8.47 1.92 14.55
N GLY A 83 7.32 1.64 13.93
CA GLY A 83 7.12 1.83 12.48
C GLY A 83 7.80 0.80 11.58
N HIS A 84 8.49 -0.19 12.15
CA HIS A 84 9.34 -1.15 11.43
C HIS A 84 9.01 -2.58 11.85
N ASN A 85 8.02 -3.15 11.18
CA ASN A 85 7.69 -4.57 11.26
C ASN A 85 8.06 -5.22 9.91
N PRO A 86 9.12 -6.04 9.83
CA PRO A 86 9.54 -6.67 8.57
C PRO A 86 8.41 -7.47 7.89
N LEU A 87 7.62 -8.23 8.64
CA LEU A 87 6.47 -8.95 8.08
C LEU A 87 5.37 -7.99 7.60
N GLY A 88 5.10 -6.93 8.37
CA GLY A 88 4.17 -5.88 7.97
C GLY A 88 4.59 -5.14 6.71
N ALA A 89 5.90 -4.88 6.55
CA ALA A 89 6.48 -4.24 5.38
C ALA A 89 6.25 -5.07 4.11
N TRP A 90 6.53 -6.38 4.17
CA TRP A 90 6.29 -7.28 3.05
C TRP A 90 4.80 -7.45 2.74
N MET A 91 3.92 -7.39 3.74
CA MET A 91 2.47 -7.38 3.51
C MET A 91 2.02 -6.14 2.74
N VAL A 92 2.57 -4.96 3.04
CA VAL A 92 2.28 -3.73 2.29
C VAL A 92 2.71 -3.87 0.84
N VAL A 93 3.93 -4.39 0.59
CA VAL A 93 4.42 -4.62 -0.78
C VAL A 93 3.52 -5.61 -1.51
N ALA A 94 3.17 -6.74 -0.88
CA ALA A 94 2.32 -7.76 -1.47
C ALA A 94 0.94 -7.20 -1.86
N LEU A 95 0.30 -6.42 -0.98
CA LEU A 95 -1.00 -5.81 -1.27
C LEU A 95 -0.90 -4.75 -2.38
N VAL A 96 0.07 -3.84 -2.31
CA VAL A 96 0.22 -2.78 -3.33
C VAL A 96 0.49 -3.36 -4.71
N VAL A 97 1.39 -4.35 -4.81
CA VAL A 97 1.69 -5.02 -6.08
C VAL A 97 0.47 -5.79 -6.59
N SER A 98 -0.21 -6.55 -5.73
CA SER A 98 -1.39 -7.33 -6.15
C SER A 98 -2.53 -6.43 -6.60
N LEU A 99 -2.78 -5.32 -5.92
CA LEU A 99 -3.80 -4.34 -6.32
C LEU A 99 -3.43 -3.63 -7.63
N LEU A 100 -2.15 -3.28 -7.82
CA LEU A 100 -1.68 -2.71 -9.08
C LEU A 100 -1.92 -3.68 -10.24
N LEU A 101 -1.53 -4.95 -10.08
CA LEU A 101 -1.75 -5.97 -11.11
C LEU A 101 -3.25 -6.25 -11.36
N GLN A 102 -4.08 -6.25 -10.32
CA GLN A 102 -5.55 -6.35 -10.45
C GLN A 102 -6.11 -5.19 -11.29
N CYS A 103 -5.70 -3.95 -11.00
CA CYS A 103 -6.17 -2.78 -11.73
C CYS A 103 -5.67 -2.76 -13.17
N LEU A 104 -4.41 -3.12 -13.42
CA LEU A 104 -3.83 -3.14 -14.78
C LEU A 104 -4.48 -4.21 -15.66
N SER A 105 -4.69 -5.42 -15.13
CA SER A 105 -5.45 -6.45 -15.85
C SER A 105 -6.89 -6.01 -16.08
N GLY A 106 -7.55 -5.39 -15.10
CA GLY A 106 -8.91 -4.88 -15.25
C GLY A 106 -9.04 -3.80 -16.31
N LEU A 107 -8.03 -2.95 -16.47
CA LEU A 107 -7.98 -1.91 -17.49
C LEU A 107 -7.95 -2.53 -18.91
N ALA A 108 -7.17 -3.60 -19.10
CA ALA A 108 -7.13 -4.36 -20.34
C ALA A 108 -8.48 -5.04 -20.63
N LEU A 109 -9.07 -5.72 -19.65
CA LEU A 109 -10.37 -6.39 -19.82
C LEU A 109 -11.53 -5.41 -20.08
N ALA A 110 -11.40 -4.16 -19.61
CA ALA A 110 -12.35 -3.10 -19.89
C ALA A 110 -12.17 -2.45 -21.27
N GLY A 111 -11.20 -2.90 -22.08
CA GLY A 111 -10.87 -2.31 -23.38
C GLY A 111 -10.20 -0.94 -23.29
N LEU A 112 -9.78 -0.52 -22.09
CA LEU A 112 -9.19 0.80 -21.83
C LEU A 112 -7.68 0.85 -22.10
N LEU A 113 -7.15 -0.16 -22.81
CA LEU A 113 -5.80 -0.19 -23.36
C LEU A 113 -5.76 -0.39 -24.88
N ASP A 114 -6.90 -0.66 -25.52
CA ASP A 114 -6.99 -1.10 -26.92
C ASP A 114 -6.55 -0.03 -27.93
N GLY A 115 -6.76 1.25 -27.60
CA GLY A 115 -6.37 2.37 -28.46
C GLY A 115 -4.92 2.83 -28.31
N LEU A 116 -4.16 2.24 -27.38
CA LEU A 116 -2.76 2.63 -27.18
C LEU A 116 -1.91 2.33 -28.43
N PRO A 117 -0.85 3.13 -28.69
CA PRO A 117 0.05 2.88 -29.80
C PRO A 117 0.60 1.46 -29.76
N MET A 118 0.49 0.75 -30.89
CA MET A 118 0.93 -0.64 -31.05
C MET A 118 0.21 -1.66 -30.13
N ALA A 119 -0.95 -1.33 -29.55
CA ALA A 119 -1.74 -2.25 -28.72
C ALA A 119 -1.96 -3.60 -29.40
N HIS A 120 -2.37 -3.60 -30.67
CA HIS A 120 -2.57 -4.82 -31.47
C HIS A 120 -1.34 -5.74 -31.61
N VAL A 121 -0.12 -5.26 -31.34
CA VAL A 121 1.10 -6.06 -31.42
C VAL A 121 1.38 -6.80 -30.11
N TRP A 122 1.15 -6.16 -28.97
CA TRP A 122 1.49 -6.71 -27.66
C TRP A 122 0.27 -7.25 -26.89
N LEU A 123 -0.93 -6.74 -27.14
CA LEU A 123 -2.19 -7.18 -26.55
C LEU A 123 -2.90 -8.17 -27.49
N ASN A 124 -2.24 -9.29 -27.76
CA ASN A 124 -2.80 -10.40 -28.54
C ASN A 124 -3.66 -11.34 -27.65
N ASP A 125 -4.33 -12.31 -28.26
CA ASP A 125 -5.26 -13.23 -27.59
C ASP A 125 -4.62 -13.97 -26.41
N ASP A 126 -3.36 -14.40 -26.53
CA ASP A 126 -2.64 -15.09 -25.45
C ASP A 126 -2.39 -14.17 -24.25
N VAL A 127 -2.00 -12.92 -24.51
CA VAL A 127 -1.79 -11.90 -23.46
C VAL A 127 -3.12 -11.52 -22.82
N PHE A 128 -4.18 -11.36 -23.60
CA PHE A 128 -5.51 -11.08 -23.08
C PHE A 128 -6.00 -12.21 -22.15
N ALA A 129 -5.87 -13.47 -22.58
CA ALA A 129 -6.22 -14.64 -21.77
C ALA A 129 -5.40 -14.74 -20.47
N LEU A 130 -4.12 -14.36 -20.52
CA LEU A 130 -3.27 -14.25 -19.33
C LEU A 130 -3.77 -13.16 -18.38
N LEU A 131 -4.11 -11.97 -18.90
CA LEU A 131 -4.62 -10.85 -18.09
C LEU A 131 -5.98 -11.18 -17.47
N GLU A 132 -6.87 -11.87 -18.20
CA GLU A 132 -8.13 -12.40 -17.68
C GLU A 132 -7.89 -13.36 -16.52
N SER A 133 -7.04 -14.37 -16.74
CA SER A 133 -6.70 -15.36 -15.72
C SER A 133 -6.09 -14.69 -14.49
N LEU A 134 -5.18 -13.74 -14.70
CA LEU A 134 -4.55 -12.98 -13.62
C LEU A 134 -5.58 -12.16 -12.83
N HIS A 135 -6.53 -11.50 -13.50
CA HIS A 135 -7.59 -10.73 -12.85
C HIS A 135 -8.47 -11.60 -11.96
N LEU A 136 -8.86 -12.79 -12.44
CA LEU A 136 -9.71 -13.73 -11.70
C LEU A 136 -8.95 -14.40 -10.54
N ILE A 137 -7.68 -14.77 -10.74
CA ILE A 137 -6.84 -15.34 -9.67
C ILE A 137 -6.62 -14.30 -8.57
N LEU A 138 -6.24 -13.08 -8.92
CA LEU A 138 -6.00 -12.01 -7.95
C LEU A 138 -7.28 -11.58 -7.24
N ALA A 139 -8.44 -11.58 -7.91
CA ALA A 139 -9.73 -11.31 -7.27
C ALA A 139 -10.08 -12.31 -6.16
N ASN A 140 -9.56 -13.55 -6.26
CA ASN A 140 -9.69 -14.57 -5.21
C ASN A 140 -8.57 -14.51 -4.17
N LEU A 141 -7.33 -14.18 -4.58
CA LEU A 141 -6.17 -14.10 -3.70
C LEU A 141 -6.19 -12.86 -2.79
N LEU A 142 -6.61 -11.70 -3.30
CA LEU A 142 -6.64 -10.44 -2.57
C LEU A 142 -7.48 -10.52 -1.28
N PRO A 143 -8.70 -11.09 -1.27
CA PRO A 143 -9.44 -11.33 -0.03
C PRO A 143 -8.66 -12.17 0.99
N ALA A 144 -7.91 -13.20 0.56
CA ALA A 144 -7.09 -14.02 1.44
C ALA A 144 -5.92 -13.22 2.03
N LEU A 145 -5.25 -12.39 1.22
CA LEU A 145 -4.21 -11.46 1.68
C LEU A 145 -4.76 -10.44 2.69
N VAL A 146 -5.93 -9.87 2.43
CA VAL A 146 -6.62 -8.96 3.36
C VAL A 146 -6.98 -9.69 4.66
N ALA A 147 -7.51 -10.90 4.58
CA ALA A 147 -7.82 -11.70 5.78
C ALA A 147 -6.56 -11.96 6.61
N LEU A 148 -5.45 -12.37 5.98
CA LEU A 148 -4.16 -12.56 6.65
C LEU A 148 -3.67 -11.27 7.31
N HIS A 149 -3.79 -10.14 6.64
CA HIS A 149 -3.45 -8.83 7.18
C HIS A 149 -4.28 -8.49 8.43
N LEU A 150 -5.59 -8.72 8.40
CA LEU A 150 -6.48 -8.48 9.54
C LEU A 150 -6.18 -9.42 10.72
N VAL A 151 -5.87 -10.69 10.45
CA VAL A 151 -5.42 -11.66 11.46
C VAL A 151 -4.13 -11.16 12.13
N ALA A 152 -3.16 -10.67 11.36
CA ALA A 152 -1.94 -10.10 11.91
C ALA A 152 -2.26 -8.91 12.83
N ILE A 153 -3.13 -7.98 12.41
CA ILE A 153 -3.57 -6.86 13.25
C ILE A 153 -4.20 -7.34 14.56
N LEU A 154 -5.04 -8.37 14.51
CA LEU A 154 -5.64 -8.96 15.70
C LEU A 154 -4.58 -9.53 16.64
N VAL A 155 -3.61 -10.29 16.11
CA VAL A 155 -2.48 -10.82 16.90
C VAL A 155 -1.69 -9.70 17.58
N TYR A 156 -1.41 -8.60 16.86
CA TYR A 156 -0.74 -7.44 17.46
C TYR A 156 -1.58 -6.77 18.53
N LYS A 157 -2.89 -6.65 18.33
CA LYS A 157 -3.83 -6.12 19.32
C LYS A 157 -3.84 -6.96 20.59
N LEU A 158 -3.88 -8.30 20.46
CA LEU A 158 -3.81 -9.24 21.60
C LEU A 158 -2.47 -9.15 22.35
N ARG A 159 -1.39 -8.78 21.66
CA ARG A 159 -0.08 -8.46 22.25
C ARG A 159 0.01 -7.01 22.79
N GLY A 160 -1.11 -6.32 22.94
CA GLY A 160 -1.17 -4.97 23.52
C GLY A 160 -0.75 -3.84 22.58
N LYS A 161 -0.57 -4.08 21.28
CA LYS A 161 -0.12 -3.07 20.30
C LYS A 161 -1.30 -2.51 19.50
N PRO A 162 -1.71 -1.25 19.73
CA PRO A 162 -2.96 -0.70 19.19
C PRO A 162 -2.81 -0.16 17.74
N LEU A 163 -2.47 -1.03 16.79
CA LEU A 163 -2.15 -0.63 15.39
C LEU A 163 -3.29 0.12 14.69
N VAL A 164 -4.53 -0.32 14.87
CA VAL A 164 -5.71 0.34 14.26
C VAL A 164 -5.86 1.77 14.77
N LYS A 165 -5.67 1.99 16.09
CA LYS A 165 -5.72 3.33 16.68
C LYS A 165 -4.62 4.20 16.10
N SER A 166 -3.41 3.67 15.93
CA SER A 166 -2.30 4.39 15.27
C SER A 166 -2.63 4.74 13.82
N MET A 167 -3.38 3.89 13.11
CA MET A 167 -3.77 4.14 11.72
C MET A 167 -4.95 5.12 11.56
N ILE A 168 -5.74 5.33 12.61
CA ILE A 168 -6.80 6.36 12.61
C ILE A 168 -6.20 7.71 13.03
N THR A 169 -5.52 7.72 14.18
CA THR A 169 -5.01 8.95 14.80
C THR A 169 -3.71 9.45 14.17
N GLY A 170 -2.89 8.55 13.62
CA GLY A 170 -1.53 8.83 13.18
C GLY A 170 -0.50 8.87 14.30
N PHE A 171 -0.88 8.59 15.54
CA PHE A 171 -0.01 8.67 16.71
C PHE A 171 0.22 7.29 17.34
N THR A 172 1.43 7.11 17.86
CA THR A 172 1.83 5.92 18.62
C THR A 172 2.51 6.34 19.92
N LYS A 173 2.33 5.57 21.00
CA LYS A 173 3.06 5.81 22.25
C LYS A 173 4.47 5.19 22.15
N PRO A 174 5.52 5.86 22.64
CA PRO A 174 6.87 5.27 22.67
C PRO A 174 6.92 3.90 23.38
N THR A 175 6.08 3.71 24.40
CA THR A 175 5.95 2.46 25.16
C THR A 175 5.44 1.27 24.35
N ASP A 176 4.73 1.50 23.23
CA ASP A 176 4.12 0.44 22.43
C ASP A 176 5.17 -0.30 21.56
N PHE A 177 6.32 0.34 21.35
CA PHE A 177 7.45 -0.18 20.59
C PHE A 177 8.73 0.35 21.24
N PRO A 178 9.37 -0.41 22.15
CA PRO A 178 10.60 0.05 22.78
C PRO A 178 11.62 0.38 21.68
N SER A 179 11.86 1.68 21.51
CA SER A 179 12.96 2.20 20.72
C SER A 179 14.27 1.74 21.36
N ALA A 180 15.40 1.91 20.66
CA ALA A 180 16.73 1.74 21.25
C ALA A 180 16.97 2.62 22.52
N GLU A 181 16.02 3.51 22.84
CA GLU A 181 15.83 4.34 24.04
C GLU A 181 15.87 3.60 25.39
N GLN A 182 16.01 2.28 25.42
CA GLN A 182 16.41 1.56 26.64
C GLN A 182 17.93 1.59 26.89
N GLN A 183 18.72 2.14 25.98
CA GLN A 183 20.12 2.46 26.24
C GLN A 183 20.18 3.72 27.14
N PRO A 184 20.99 3.72 28.22
CA PRO A 184 21.20 4.90 29.06
C PRO A 184 21.48 6.14 28.23
N PHE A 185 20.95 7.31 28.63
CA PHE A 185 21.10 8.58 27.90
C PHE A 185 22.57 8.90 27.56
N ASP A 186 23.49 8.50 28.44
CA ASP A 186 24.94 8.70 28.29
C ASP A 186 25.59 7.83 27.20
N GLN A 187 24.86 6.84 26.66
CA GLN A 187 25.32 5.94 25.59
C GLN A 187 24.73 6.30 24.22
N LEU A 188 23.81 7.26 24.14
CA LEU A 188 23.18 7.67 22.89
C LEU A 188 24.09 8.65 22.13
N LEU A 189 24.50 8.28 20.92
CA LEU A 189 25.18 9.22 20.02
C LEU A 189 24.18 10.33 19.63
N PRO A 190 24.62 11.56 19.29
CA PRO A 190 23.71 12.68 18.96
C PRO A 190 22.70 12.38 17.84
N HIS A 191 22.99 11.42 16.97
CA HIS A 191 22.10 10.95 15.90
C HIS A 191 21.08 9.88 16.36
N GLU A 192 21.22 9.35 17.57
CA GLU A 192 20.32 8.38 18.20
C GLU A 192 19.24 9.05 19.07
N ILE A 193 19.34 10.36 19.29
CA ILE A 193 18.24 11.17 19.83
C ILE A 193 17.11 11.14 18.80
N ALA A 194 15.99 10.48 19.13
CA ALA A 194 14.87 10.29 18.23
C ALA A 194 14.30 11.64 17.75
N THR A 195 14.76 12.11 16.59
CA THR A 195 14.18 13.26 15.91
C THR A 195 12.77 12.88 15.43
N GLN A 196 11.83 13.83 15.48
CA GLN A 196 10.51 13.55 14.95
C GLN A 196 10.62 13.26 13.44
N PRO A 197 9.94 12.20 12.95
CA PRO A 197 10.02 11.84 11.54
C PRO A 197 9.53 13.01 10.68
N GLN A 198 10.21 13.21 9.55
CA GLN A 198 9.83 14.27 8.62
C GLN A 198 8.50 13.94 7.94
N ILE A 199 7.47 14.74 8.23
CA ILE A 199 6.13 14.60 7.67
C ILE A 199 5.93 15.60 6.53
N ALA A 200 5.60 15.09 5.34
CA ALA A 200 5.33 15.92 4.17
C ALA A 200 4.01 16.71 4.31
N SER A 201 3.89 17.82 3.59
CA SER A 201 2.71 18.68 3.65
C SER A 201 1.52 18.07 2.89
N PRO A 202 0.27 18.39 3.30
CA PRO A 202 -0.93 17.95 2.57
C PRO A 202 -0.98 18.45 1.12
N ALA A 203 -0.48 19.66 0.85
CA ALA A 203 -0.44 20.23 -0.49
C ALA A 203 0.47 19.40 -1.43
N PHE A 204 1.61 18.94 -0.92
CA PHE A 204 2.49 18.06 -1.69
C PHE A 204 1.84 16.69 -1.97
N ALA A 205 1.13 16.14 -0.98
CA ALA A 205 0.35 14.91 -1.18
C ALA A 205 -0.73 15.05 -2.25
N PHE A 206 -1.44 16.18 -2.24
CA PHE A 206 -2.46 16.49 -3.23
C PHE A 206 -1.87 16.66 -4.64
N LEU A 207 -0.75 17.35 -4.77
CA LEU A 207 -0.03 17.48 -6.05
C LEU A 207 0.31 16.11 -6.65
N MET A 208 0.81 15.17 -5.82
CA MET A 208 1.10 13.81 -6.27
C MET A 208 -0.17 13.05 -6.68
N LEU A 209 -1.31 13.33 -6.06
CA LEU A 209 -2.59 12.72 -6.43
C LEU A 209 -3.07 13.23 -7.79
N VAL A 210 -2.94 14.53 -8.03
CA VAL A 210 -3.22 15.12 -9.35
C VAL A 210 -2.30 14.50 -10.40
N ALA A 211 -1.00 14.35 -10.13
CA ALA A 211 -0.08 13.69 -11.06
C ALA A 211 -0.49 12.24 -11.37
N ALA A 212 -0.85 11.44 -10.34
CA ALA A 212 -1.32 10.06 -10.52
C ALA A 212 -2.62 9.99 -11.34
N ALA A 213 -3.56 10.92 -11.09
CA ALA A 213 -4.80 11.02 -11.84
C ALA A 213 -4.54 11.39 -13.30
N LEU A 214 -3.70 12.38 -13.56
CA LEU A 214 -3.36 12.81 -14.93
C LEU A 214 -2.71 11.68 -15.73
N VAL A 215 -1.77 10.92 -15.12
CA VAL A 215 -1.16 9.76 -15.79
C VAL A 215 -2.20 8.71 -16.15
N THR A 216 -3.10 8.39 -15.21
CA THR A 216 -4.14 7.38 -15.43
C THR A 216 -5.12 7.83 -16.52
N MET A 217 -5.58 9.09 -16.45
CA MET A 217 -6.50 9.66 -17.43
C MET A 217 -5.86 9.82 -18.79
N ALA A 218 -4.56 10.11 -18.88
CA ALA A 218 -3.85 10.14 -20.16
C ALA A 218 -3.85 8.76 -20.82
N ILE A 219 -3.54 7.69 -20.07
CA ILE A 219 -3.58 6.30 -20.60
C ILE A 219 -4.98 5.99 -21.15
N ILE A 220 -6.02 6.29 -20.37
CA ILE A 220 -7.41 6.04 -20.78
C ILE A 220 -7.79 6.89 -22.00
N ALA A 221 -7.45 8.18 -22.01
CA ALA A 221 -7.80 9.09 -23.10
C ALA A 221 -7.12 8.73 -24.42
N PHE A 222 -5.91 8.17 -24.38
CA PHE A 222 -5.24 7.64 -25.58
C PHE A 222 -5.82 6.31 -26.04
N SER A 223 -6.66 5.65 -25.23
CA SER A 223 -7.27 4.37 -25.56
C SER A 223 -8.68 4.47 -26.17
N ILE A 224 -9.30 5.65 -26.13
CA ILE A 224 -10.63 5.94 -26.69
C ILE A 224 -10.45 6.52 -28.10
#